data_AF-A0A238VDN5-F1
#
_entry.id   AF-A0A238VDN5-F1
#
_cell.length_a   1.000
_cell.length_b   1.000
_cell.length_c   1.000
_cell.angle_alpha   90.00
_cell.angle_beta   90.00
_cell.angle_gamma   90.00
#
_symmetry.space_group_name_H-M   'P 1'
#
loop_
_entity.id
_entity.type
_entity.pdbx_description
1 polymer ?
#
loop_
_entity_poly.entity_id
_entity_poly.type
_entity_poly.pdbx_seq_one_letter_code
_entity_poly.pdbx_strand_id
1 'polypeptide(L)'
;MVTVARLVTSIDIDGDATSRTRMDVSACHEAELTDGRRIVLLDDHGWSGSIRDTTATIPDIWTSHSLEEICDTARMVVGPDEPPDDLSHEDMAAHHWTVLAGILRRHGIAADAAELRHLPHEVVPSARLLTRIGRTTQDTPPGGEPYNG
;
A
#
# COMPACT_ATOMS: atom_id res chain seq x y z
N MET A 1 9.97 17.04 23.25
CA MET A 1 8.60 16.54 23.06
C MET A 1 8.64 15.62 21.86
N VAL A 2 7.97 14.47 21.93
CA VAL A 2 7.90 13.53 20.82
C VAL A 2 6.69 13.89 19.96
N THR A 3 6.91 14.14 18.68
CA THR A 3 5.87 14.46 17.69
C THR A 3 5.93 13.49 16.53
N VAL A 4 4.94 13.53 15.65
CA VAL A 4 4.94 12.73 14.42
C VAL A 4 5.91 13.38 13.42
N ALA A 5 6.86 12.60 12.92
CA ALA A 5 7.83 13.02 11.92
C ALA A 5 7.35 12.74 10.49
N ARG A 6 6.73 11.57 10.27
CA ARG A 6 6.19 11.15 8.97
C ARG A 6 5.14 10.06 9.12
N LEU A 7 4.34 9.89 8.08
CA LEU A 7 3.42 8.77 7.92
C LEU A 7 4.10 7.69 7.09
N VAL A 8 3.98 6.44 7.54
CA VAL A 8 4.56 5.27 6.90
C VAL A 8 3.44 4.28 6.62
N THR A 9 3.37 3.74 5.40
CA THR A 9 2.45 2.65 5.07
C THR A 9 3.25 1.45 4.67
N SER A 10 3.28 0.46 5.55
CA SER A 10 3.94 -0.81 5.33
C SER A 10 2.98 -1.73 4.58
N ILE A 11 3.38 -2.21 3.40
CA ILE A 11 2.56 -3.14 2.62
C ILE A 11 3.20 -4.52 2.52
N ASP A 12 2.39 -5.57 2.69
CA ASP A 12 2.83 -6.97 2.60
C ASP A 12 1.80 -7.86 1.88
N ILE A 13 2.24 -9.04 1.45
CA ILE A 13 1.36 -10.03 0.81
C ILE A 13 0.52 -10.73 1.88
N ASP A 14 -0.78 -10.46 1.89
CA ASP A 14 -1.76 -11.04 2.81
C ASP A 14 -2.38 -12.32 2.23
N GLY A 15 -1.56 -13.35 2.04
CA GLY A 15 -2.06 -14.63 1.53
C GLY A 15 -1.03 -15.43 0.74
N ASP A 16 -1.54 -16.14 -0.27
CA ASP A 16 -0.72 -17.03 -1.08
C ASP A 16 0.04 -16.24 -2.15
N ALA A 17 1.28 -15.86 -1.83
CA ALA A 17 2.16 -15.18 -2.77
C ALA A 17 2.49 -15.97 -4.05
N THR A 18 2.20 -17.28 -4.10
CA THR A 18 2.45 -18.10 -5.29
C THR A 18 1.32 -18.07 -6.29
N SER A 19 0.15 -17.59 -5.88
CA SER A 19 -1.03 -17.49 -6.70
C SER A 19 -0.78 -16.50 -7.84
N ARG A 20 -1.05 -16.97 -9.06
CA ARG A 20 -0.93 -16.16 -10.29
C ARG A 20 -2.22 -15.44 -10.65
N THR A 21 -3.34 -15.91 -10.15
CA THR A 21 -4.68 -15.39 -10.43
C THR A 21 -5.23 -14.54 -9.31
N ARG A 22 -4.58 -14.54 -8.13
CA ARG A 22 -5.04 -13.86 -6.94
C ARG A 22 -3.89 -13.11 -6.30
N MET A 23 -4.19 -11.88 -5.90
CA MET A 23 -3.30 -10.97 -5.21
C MET A 23 -4.07 -10.47 -3.99
N ASP A 24 -3.48 -10.61 -2.82
CA ASP A 24 -4.02 -10.08 -1.58
C ASP A 24 -2.88 -9.30 -0.93
N VAL A 25 -3.13 -8.02 -0.62
CA VAL A 25 -2.13 -7.11 -0.05
C VAL A 25 -2.73 -6.43 1.17
N SER A 26 -2.03 -6.52 2.30
CA SER A 26 -2.34 -5.76 3.51
C SER A 26 -1.56 -4.46 3.52
N ALA A 27 -2.18 -3.42 4.08
CA ALA A 27 -1.63 -2.09 4.25
C ALA A 27 -1.76 -1.64 5.70
N CYS A 28 -0.63 -1.57 6.40
CA CYS A 28 -0.56 -1.06 7.76
C CYS A 28 -0.08 0.40 7.72
N HIS A 29 -0.94 1.32 8.14
CA HIS A 29 -0.65 2.74 8.26
C HIS A 29 -0.12 3.06 9.66
N GLU A 30 1.06 3.66 9.72
CA GLU A 30 1.80 3.95 10.93
C GLU A 30 2.24 5.41 10.97
N ALA A 31 2.29 5.99 12.16
CA ALA A 31 2.96 7.26 12.42
C ALA A 31 4.36 6.98 12.97
N GLU A 32 5.40 7.42 12.25
CA GLU A 32 6.75 7.43 12.78
C GLU A 32 6.97 8.72 13.57
N LEU A 33 7.42 8.56 14.81
CA LEU A 33 7.71 9.65 15.72
C LEU A 33 9.14 10.15 15.54
N THR A 34 9.43 11.35 16.03
CA THR A 34 10.79 11.94 16.01
C THR A 34 11.83 11.12 16.78
N ASP A 35 11.40 10.20 17.64
CA ASP A 35 12.23 9.27 18.40
C ASP A 35 12.46 7.93 17.66
N GLY A 36 11.96 7.79 16.42
CA GLY A 36 12.06 6.58 15.59
C GLY A 36 11.06 5.48 15.93
N ARG A 37 10.30 5.63 17.03
CA ARG A 37 9.18 4.74 17.36
C ARG A 37 8.05 4.88 16.35
N ARG A 38 7.35 3.78 16.07
CA ARG A 38 6.15 3.76 15.22
C ARG A 38 4.92 3.45 16.03
N ILE A 39 3.81 4.11 15.70
CA ILE A 39 2.49 3.85 16.25
C ILE A 39 1.58 3.45 15.11
N VAL A 40 0.97 2.28 15.23
CA VAL A 40 -0.05 1.80 14.29
C VAL A 40 -1.28 2.71 14.39
N LEU A 41 -1.69 3.26 13.26
CA LEU A 41 -2.89 4.06 13.12
C LEU A 41 -4.02 3.21 12.54
N LEU A 42 -3.73 2.46 11.47
CA LEU A 42 -4.68 1.57 10.80
C LEU A 42 -3.94 0.27 10.42
N ASP A 43 -4.45 -0.90 10.81
CA ASP A 43 -3.89 -2.20 10.38
C ASP A 43 -4.88 -3.12 9.67
N ASP A 44 -6.15 -2.74 9.62
CA ASP A 44 -7.24 -3.51 9.00
C ASP A 44 -7.44 -3.21 7.50
N HIS A 45 -6.55 -2.42 6.91
CA HIS A 45 -6.68 -2.01 5.50
C HIS A 45 -5.92 -2.96 4.59
N GLY A 46 -6.47 -3.17 3.40
CA GLY A 46 -5.89 -4.01 2.38
C GLY A 46 -6.77 -4.05 1.14
N TRP A 47 -6.27 -4.69 0.10
CA TRP A 47 -7.05 -4.94 -1.10
C TRP A 47 -6.72 -6.29 -1.71
N SER A 48 -7.67 -6.82 -2.45
CA SER A 48 -7.50 -8.05 -3.21
C SER A 48 -7.78 -7.83 -4.68
N GLY A 49 -6.93 -8.36 -5.55
CA GLY A 49 -7.13 -8.47 -6.99
C GLY A 49 -7.35 -9.92 -7.39
N SER A 50 -8.20 -10.15 -8.40
CA SER A 50 -8.35 -11.47 -9.00
C SER A 50 -8.51 -11.40 -10.51
N ILE A 51 -7.82 -12.29 -11.22
CA ILE A 51 -7.99 -12.51 -12.66
C ILE A 51 -8.93 -13.71 -12.82
N ARG A 52 -10.04 -13.50 -13.55
CA ARG A 52 -11.03 -14.54 -13.86
C ARG A 52 -10.90 -15.09 -15.29
N ASP A 53 -9.81 -14.75 -15.99
CA ASP A 53 -9.63 -15.13 -17.39
C ASP A 53 -9.47 -16.64 -17.56
N THR A 54 -10.29 -17.22 -18.44
CA THR A 54 -10.39 -18.67 -18.69
C THR A 54 -9.60 -19.12 -19.92
N THR A 55 -8.76 -18.27 -20.50
CA THR A 55 -7.94 -18.63 -21.67
C THR A 55 -6.68 -19.41 -21.26
N ALA A 56 -6.09 -20.17 -22.18
CA ALA A 56 -5.01 -21.11 -21.91
C ALA A 56 -3.70 -20.47 -21.38
N THR A 57 -3.58 -19.14 -21.45
CA THR A 57 -2.42 -18.38 -20.95
C THR A 57 -2.91 -17.32 -19.98
N ILE A 58 -3.00 -17.66 -18.70
CA ILE A 58 -3.35 -16.69 -17.66
C ILE A 58 -2.10 -15.85 -17.32
N PRO A 59 -2.13 -14.52 -17.53
CA PRO A 59 -1.04 -13.66 -17.09
C PRO A 59 -0.97 -13.65 -15.55
N ASP A 60 0.24 -13.55 -15.02
CA ASP A 60 0.44 -13.46 -13.57
C ASP A 60 0.01 -12.06 -13.09
N ILE A 61 -1.01 -12.00 -12.22
CA ILE A 61 -1.56 -10.74 -11.71
C ILE A 61 -0.48 -9.84 -11.09
N TRP A 62 0.55 -10.42 -10.46
CA TRP A 62 1.64 -9.67 -9.85
C TRP A 62 2.56 -9.01 -10.88
N THR A 63 2.53 -9.47 -12.14
CA THR A 63 3.28 -8.88 -13.26
C THR A 63 2.50 -7.82 -14.01
N SER A 64 1.16 -7.81 -13.87
CA SER A 64 0.29 -6.78 -14.42
C SER A 64 0.28 -5.49 -13.61
N HIS A 65 0.83 -5.52 -12.39
CA HIS A 65 0.94 -4.36 -11.52
C HIS A 65 2.41 -3.98 -11.30
N SER A 66 2.73 -2.73 -11.57
CA SER A 66 4.02 -2.15 -11.24
C SER A 66 4.11 -1.85 -9.75
N LEU A 67 5.33 -1.80 -9.19
CA LEU A 67 5.52 -1.40 -7.80
C LEU A 67 4.94 -0.01 -7.52
N GLU A 68 5.04 0.92 -8.48
CA GLU A 68 4.48 2.26 -8.37
C GLU A 68 2.95 2.23 -8.25
N GLU A 69 2.25 1.41 -9.06
CA GLU A 69 0.79 1.25 -8.99
C GLU A 69 0.33 0.64 -7.67
N ILE A 70 1.10 -0.33 -7.17
CA ILE A 70 0.83 -0.96 -5.87
C ILE A 70 1.01 0.06 -4.74
N CYS A 71 2.06 0.89 -4.81
CA CYS A 71 2.28 1.95 -3.84
C CYS A 71 1.25 3.09 -3.94
N ASP A 72 0.74 3.39 -5.13
CA ASP A 72 -0.34 4.36 -5.32
C ASP A 72 -1.66 3.83 -4.74
N THR A 73 -1.99 2.57 -5.04
CA THR A 73 -3.15 1.87 -4.46
C THR A 73 -3.06 1.82 -2.94
N ALA A 74 -1.87 1.54 -2.39
CA ALA A 74 -1.62 1.56 -0.94
C ALA A 74 -1.94 2.92 -0.31
N ARG A 75 -1.64 4.04 -0.99
CA ARG A 75 -1.97 5.39 -0.51
C ARG A 75 -3.46 5.66 -0.56
N MET A 76 -4.14 5.13 -1.57
CA MET A 76 -5.60 5.25 -1.71
C MET A 76 -6.33 4.51 -0.59
N VAL A 77 -5.94 3.25 -0.30
CA VAL A 77 -6.66 2.42 0.69
C VAL A 77 -6.44 2.85 2.14
N VAL A 78 -5.32 3.50 2.45
CA VAL A 78 -5.07 4.11 3.79
C VAL A 78 -5.48 5.57 3.85
N GLY A 79 -5.99 6.13 2.74
CA GLY A 79 -6.47 7.49 2.63
C GLY A 79 -7.91 7.63 3.15
N PRO A 80 -8.50 8.82 3.00
CA PRO A 80 -9.90 9.02 3.33
C PRO A 80 -10.79 8.15 2.44
N ASP A 81 -11.78 7.49 3.05
CA ASP A 81 -12.79 6.72 2.33
C ASP A 81 -13.55 7.57 1.30
N GLU A 82 -14.14 6.89 0.31
CA GLU A 82 -15.02 7.54 -0.65
C GLU A 82 -16.27 8.06 0.06
N PRO A 83 -16.63 9.36 -0.10
CA PRO A 83 -17.82 9.90 0.53
C PRO A 83 -19.09 9.29 -0.08
N PRO A 84 -20.15 9.05 0.71
CA PRO A 84 -21.49 8.81 0.16
C PRO A 84 -21.99 10.06 -0.58
N ASP A 85 -22.99 9.91 -1.46
CA ASP A 85 -23.52 11.00 -2.31
C ASP A 85 -23.92 12.28 -1.54
N ASP A 86 -24.25 12.17 -0.25
CA ASP A 86 -24.64 13.28 0.62
C ASP A 86 -23.47 14.00 1.34
N LEU A 87 -22.22 13.54 1.16
CA LEU A 87 -21.03 14.12 1.80
C LEU A 87 -19.98 14.58 0.78
N SER A 88 -19.23 15.62 1.14
CA SER A 88 -18.11 16.08 0.31
C SER A 88 -16.84 15.28 0.62
N HIS A 89 -15.96 15.18 -0.37
CA HIS A 89 -14.63 14.59 -0.20
C HIS A 89 -13.80 15.31 0.89
N GLU A 90 -13.97 16.63 1.01
CA GLU A 90 -13.30 17.42 2.07
C GLU A 90 -13.77 17.06 3.48
N ASP A 91 -15.07 16.79 3.68
CA ASP A 91 -15.61 16.38 4.97
C ASP A 91 -15.08 14.99 5.36
N MET A 92 -15.01 14.06 4.41
CA MET A 92 -14.47 12.73 4.66
C MET A 92 -12.96 12.77 4.95
N ALA A 93 -12.21 13.61 4.22
CA ALA A 93 -10.80 13.87 4.50
C ALA A 93 -10.61 14.45 5.90
N ALA A 94 -11.39 15.47 6.28
CA ALA A 94 -11.30 16.08 7.62
C ALA A 94 -11.62 15.07 8.73
N HIS A 95 -12.63 14.22 8.53
CA HIS A 95 -12.97 13.16 9.47
C HIS A 95 -11.83 12.14 9.60
N HIS A 96 -11.30 11.66 8.48
CA HIS A 96 -10.18 10.72 8.42
C HIS A 96 -8.98 11.23 9.24
N TRP A 97 -8.49 12.45 8.97
CA TRP A 97 -7.35 13.02 9.71
C TRP A 97 -7.66 13.22 11.20
N THR A 98 -8.90 13.54 11.55
CA THR A 98 -9.34 13.67 12.95
C THR A 98 -9.29 12.33 13.68
N VAL A 99 -9.67 11.24 13.03
CA VAL A 99 -9.57 9.88 13.58
C VAL A 99 -8.11 9.52 13.85
N LEU A 100 -7.22 9.73 12.88
CA LEU A 100 -5.78 9.44 13.04
C LEU A 100 -5.17 10.25 14.19
N ALA A 101 -5.47 11.56 14.27
CA ALA A 101 -5.03 12.40 15.38
C ALA A 101 -5.57 11.92 16.73
N GLY A 102 -6.83 11.44 16.77
CA GLY A 102 -7.44 10.85 17.95
C GLY A 102 -6.71 9.60 18.45
N ILE A 103 -6.26 8.72 17.54
CA ILE A 103 -5.48 7.53 17.87
C ILE A 103 -4.14 7.95 18.49
N LEU A 104 -3.41 8.87 17.86
CA LEU A 104 -2.14 9.38 18.37
C LEU A 104 -2.26 10.00 19.77
N ARG A 105 -3.32 10.77 20.00
CA ARG A 105 -3.63 11.37 21.31
C ARG A 105 -3.90 10.31 22.38
N ARG A 106 -4.56 9.19 22.04
CA ARG A 106 -4.75 8.04 22.94
C ARG A 106 -3.42 7.41 23.35
N HIS A 107 -2.42 7.45 22.49
CA HIS A 107 -1.04 7.02 22.79
C HIS A 107 -0.20 8.11 23.48
N GLY A 108 -0.79 9.25 23.85
CA GLY A 108 -0.11 10.35 24.53
C GLY A 108 0.72 11.24 23.60
N ILE A 109 0.55 11.13 22.28
CA ILE A 109 1.22 11.98 21.30
C ILE A 109 0.32 13.15 20.93
N ALA A 110 0.82 14.37 21.12
CA ALA A 110 0.14 15.56 20.64
C ALA A 110 0.19 15.57 19.11
N ALA A 111 -0.96 15.37 18.47
CA ALA A 111 -1.12 15.40 17.03
C ALA A 111 -2.30 16.28 16.65
N ASP A 112 -2.13 17.06 15.59
CA ASP A 112 -3.19 17.85 14.97
C ASP A 112 -3.51 17.31 13.58
N ALA A 113 -4.80 17.20 13.26
CA ALA A 113 -5.28 16.67 11.99
C ALA A 113 -4.76 17.49 10.79
N ALA A 114 -4.68 18.81 10.93
CA ALA A 114 -4.17 19.69 9.89
C ALA A 114 -2.64 19.63 9.77
N GLU A 115 -1.90 19.21 10.80
CA GLU A 115 -0.48 18.94 10.66
C GLU A 115 -0.23 17.59 10.00
N LEU A 116 -0.95 16.54 10.42
CA LEU A 116 -0.81 15.18 9.88
C LEU A 116 -0.98 15.12 8.36
N ARG A 117 -1.95 15.85 7.80
CA ARG A 117 -2.20 15.88 6.35
C ARG A 117 -1.04 16.42 5.51
N HIS A 118 -0.13 17.20 6.11
CA HIS A 118 1.02 17.78 5.40
C HIS A 118 2.32 17.01 5.67
N LEU A 119 2.29 15.98 6.50
CA LEU A 119 3.46 15.17 6.77
C LEU A 119 3.83 14.35 5.53
N PRO A 120 5.13 14.09 5.32
CA PRO A 120 5.55 13.21 4.26
C PRO A 120 4.97 11.81 4.48
N HIS A 121 4.48 11.21 3.40
CA HIS A 121 3.91 9.86 3.37
C HIS A 121 4.77 8.91 2.56
N GLU A 122 5.46 8.02 3.27
CA GLU A 122 6.31 6.99 2.70
C GLU A 122 5.55 5.65 2.65
N VAL A 123 5.63 4.96 1.52
CA VAL A 123 5.10 3.59 1.39
C VAL A 123 6.28 2.64 1.35
N VAL A 124 6.29 1.67 2.25
CA VAL A 124 7.39 0.72 2.46
C VAL A 124 6.90 -0.68 2.07
N PRO A 125 7.22 -1.14 0.85
CA PRO A 125 6.92 -2.51 0.45
C PRO A 125 7.80 -3.52 1.18
N SER A 126 7.21 -4.65 1.58
CA SER A 126 7.96 -5.74 2.20
C SER A 126 8.95 -6.38 1.22
N ALA A 127 10.01 -6.99 1.75
CA ALA A 127 10.98 -7.72 0.93
C ALA A 127 10.33 -8.87 0.13
N ARG A 128 9.25 -9.47 0.64
CA ARG A 128 8.49 -10.53 -0.04
C ARG A 128 7.75 -9.97 -1.25
N LEU A 129 7.10 -8.82 -1.10
CA LEU A 129 6.40 -8.12 -2.17
C LEU A 129 7.39 -7.65 -3.27
N LEU A 130 8.51 -7.04 -2.86
CA LEU A 130 9.59 -6.66 -3.79
C LEU A 130 10.16 -7.85 -4.54
N THR A 131 10.39 -8.98 -3.85
CA THR A 131 10.87 -10.21 -4.49
C THR A 131 9.85 -10.77 -5.46
N ARG A 132 8.55 -10.69 -5.15
CA ARG A 132 7.49 -11.22 -6.01
C ARG A 132 7.35 -10.43 -7.31
N ILE A 133 7.44 -9.10 -7.23
CA ILE A 133 7.38 -8.20 -8.40
C ILE A 133 8.72 -8.22 -9.16
N GLY A 134 9.84 -8.29 -8.44
CA GLY A 134 11.21 -8.23 -8.99
C GLY A 134 11.76 -9.54 -9.56
N ARG A 135 11.16 -10.70 -9.28
CA ARG A 135 11.56 -12.00 -9.88
C ARG A 135 11.36 -12.07 -11.40
N THR A 136 10.85 -11.02 -12.04
CA THR A 136 10.43 -11.05 -13.44
C THR A 136 11.34 -10.30 -14.43
N THR A 137 12.52 -9.82 -14.01
CA THR A 137 13.57 -9.35 -14.95
C THR A 137 14.66 -10.38 -15.22
N GLN A 138 14.56 -11.60 -14.69
CA GLN A 138 15.60 -12.63 -14.85
C GLN A 138 15.02 -14.03 -15.12
N ASP A 139 14.08 -14.15 -16.07
CA ASP A 139 13.81 -15.43 -16.75
C ASP A 139 13.40 -15.17 -18.21
N THR A 140 14.33 -14.64 -19.00
CA THR A 140 14.33 -14.86 -20.44
C THR A 140 15.80 -15.02 -20.83
N PRO A 141 16.31 -16.26 -21.05
CA PRO A 141 17.54 -16.39 -21.80
C PRO A 141 17.31 -15.77 -23.18
N PRO A 142 18.25 -14.99 -23.74
CA PRO A 142 18.18 -14.59 -25.14
C PRO A 142 18.37 -15.87 -25.97
N GLY A 143 17.25 -16.52 -26.30
CA GLY A 143 17.20 -17.62 -27.24
C GLY A 143 17.56 -17.07 -28.61
N GLY A 144 18.85 -17.08 -28.92
CA GLY A 144 19.36 -16.84 -30.26
C GLY A 144 18.88 -17.95 -31.17
N GLU A 145 18.05 -17.59 -32.15
CA GLU A 145 17.88 -18.39 -33.35
C GLU A 145 18.64 -17.69 -34.48
N PRO A 146 19.77 -18.24 -34.97
CA PRO A 146 20.29 -17.84 -36.27
C PRO A 146 19.33 -18.39 -37.33
N TYR A 147 18.61 -17.49 -37.99
CA TYR A 147 17.94 -17.75 -39.26
C TYR A 147 18.98 -18.32 -40.25
N ASN A 148 18.83 -19.57 -40.64
CA ASN A 148 19.53 -20.17 -41.77
C ASN A 148 18.47 -20.59 -42.79
N GLY A 149 18.40 -19.86 -43.90
CA GLY A 149 17.57 -20.11 -45.06
C GLY A 149 18.19 -19.46 -46.28
#